data_AF-A0A0G3H3S3-F1
#
_entry.id   AF-A0A0G3H3S3-F1
#
_cell.length_a   1.000
_cell.length_b   1.000
_cell.length_c   1.000
_cell.angle_alpha   90.00
_cell.angle_beta   90.00
_cell.angle_gamma   90.00
#
_symmetry.space_group_name_H-M   'P 1'
#
loop_
_entity.id
_entity.type
_entity.pdbx_description
1 polymer ?
#
loop_
_entity_poly.entity_id
_entity_poly.type
_entity_poly.pdbx_seq_one_letter_code
_entity_poly.pdbx_strand_id
1 'polypeptide(L)'
;MRLRLGICGVAVAVVAGCGAEDGSEQQPLESAVVHTTTAPVVSWRPGPSGLVVPVSSVDGPRESVPVPHGFSHSPQGAVLAAITAQAWMAGANDSTWPKVAEYLLEPGLGRTQWSQARALMSVDGVVADPARFVGFRFDSYSDDAAVVVVATRWPDGLVTAYPVQLSHATGSWRVVVPEQDKAPDMQELTEDQLKDFVLFGETENK
;
A
#
# COMPACT_ATOMS: atom_id res chain seq x y z
N MET A 1 -58.96 -3.53 -19.88
CA MET A 1 -59.55 -2.35 -19.22
C MET A 1 -58.70 -1.15 -19.60
N ARG A 2 -59.26 -0.21 -20.39
CA ARG A 2 -58.59 0.98 -20.93
C ARG A 2 -58.87 2.18 -20.01
N LEU A 3 -57.85 2.99 -19.69
CA LEU A 3 -58.03 4.36 -19.14
C LEU A 3 -56.78 5.19 -19.52
N ARG A 4 -56.82 5.89 -20.66
CA ARG A 4 -57.21 7.30 -20.90
C ARG A 4 -56.11 8.32 -20.58
N LEU A 5 -55.50 8.75 -21.69
CA LEU A 5 -54.82 10.01 -22.04
C LEU A 5 -55.16 11.25 -21.17
N GLY A 6 -54.12 12.05 -20.91
CA GLY A 6 -54.22 13.45 -20.52
C GLY A 6 -52.97 14.22 -20.97
N ILE A 7 -53.02 14.76 -22.19
CA ILE A 7 -52.03 15.70 -22.75
C ILE A 7 -52.39 17.11 -22.25
N CYS A 8 -51.41 17.84 -21.73
CA CYS A 8 -51.45 19.30 -21.66
C CYS A 8 -50.05 19.80 -22.02
N GLY A 9 -49.88 20.23 -23.27
CA GLY A 9 -48.70 21.00 -23.69
C GLY A 9 -48.86 22.47 -23.34
N VAL A 10 -47.76 23.20 -23.22
CA VAL A 10 -47.63 24.63 -23.56
C VAL A 10 -46.15 25.02 -23.66
N ALA A 11 -45.87 25.75 -24.75
CA ALA A 11 -44.81 26.73 -25.05
C ALA A 11 -43.32 26.34 -24.98
N VAL A 12 -42.76 26.24 -26.18
CA VAL A 12 -41.35 26.49 -26.49
C VAL A 12 -41.06 27.98 -26.32
N ALA A 13 -40.02 28.32 -25.55
CA ALA A 13 -39.33 29.60 -25.64
C ALA A 13 -37.89 29.32 -26.09
N VAL A 14 -37.60 29.58 -27.36
CA VAL A 14 -36.23 29.58 -27.88
C VAL A 14 -35.60 30.91 -27.47
N VAL A 15 -34.71 30.88 -26.48
CA VAL A 15 -33.79 31.99 -26.24
C VAL A 15 -32.54 31.70 -27.07
N ALA A 16 -32.39 32.43 -28.18
CA ALA A 16 -31.14 32.53 -28.91
C ALA A 16 -30.15 33.34 -28.05
N GLY A 17 -29.45 32.65 -27.16
CA GLY A 17 -28.29 33.19 -26.46
C GLY A 17 -27.03 32.86 -27.26
N CYS A 18 -26.47 33.84 -27.96
CA CYS A 18 -25.09 33.80 -28.42
C CYS A 18 -24.18 33.84 -27.19
N GLY A 19 -23.88 32.66 -26.63
CA GLY A 19 -22.77 32.48 -25.70
C GLY A 19 -21.57 32.02 -26.51
N ALA A 20 -20.49 32.78 -26.46
CA ALA A 20 -19.24 32.50 -27.16
C ALA A 20 -18.82 31.04 -26.95
N GLU A 21 -18.54 30.37 -28.05
CA GLU A 21 -17.98 29.03 -28.09
C GLU A 21 -16.51 29.13 -27.66
N ASP A 22 -16.26 29.25 -26.37
CA ASP A 22 -14.95 28.93 -25.81
C ASP A 22 -14.79 27.42 -25.94
N GLY A 23 -14.29 27.01 -27.11
CA GLY A 23 -13.70 25.72 -27.37
C GLY A 23 -12.54 25.53 -26.41
N SER A 24 -12.88 25.14 -25.18
CA SER A 24 -11.93 24.56 -24.24
C SER A 24 -11.56 23.21 -24.84
N GLU A 25 -10.53 23.21 -25.68
CA GLU A 25 -9.80 22.01 -26.05
C GLU A 25 -9.49 21.29 -24.73
N GLN A 26 -10.23 20.22 -24.47
CA GLN A 26 -9.94 19.32 -23.36
C GLN A 26 -8.59 18.70 -23.69
N GLN A 27 -7.54 19.35 -23.18
CA GLN A 27 -6.18 18.85 -23.22
C GLN A 27 -6.26 17.41 -22.70
N PRO A 28 -5.89 16.39 -23.51
CA PRO A 28 -5.92 15.01 -23.05
C PRO A 28 -5.21 14.96 -21.71
N LEU A 29 -5.89 14.45 -20.68
CA LEU A 29 -5.28 14.21 -19.38
C LEU A 29 -4.12 13.26 -19.66
N GLU A 30 -2.91 13.81 -19.68
CA GLU A 30 -1.68 13.08 -19.93
C GLU A 30 -1.63 12.00 -18.85
N SER A 31 -1.83 10.75 -19.26
CA SER A 31 -1.81 9.64 -18.33
C SER A 31 -0.44 9.63 -17.69
N ALA A 32 -0.38 9.94 -16.39
CA ALA A 32 0.87 9.96 -15.66
C ALA A 32 1.59 8.62 -15.86
N VAL A 33 2.86 8.68 -16.28
CA VAL A 33 3.64 7.46 -16.51
C VAL A 33 3.78 6.70 -15.19
N VAL A 34 3.29 5.47 -15.17
CA VAL A 34 3.37 4.60 -13.99
C VAL A 34 4.77 3.98 -13.93
N HIS A 35 5.52 4.30 -12.87
CA HIS A 35 6.89 3.81 -12.67
C HIS A 35 6.93 2.69 -11.62
N THR A 36 6.80 1.43 -12.04
CA THR A 36 6.86 0.25 -11.14
C THR A 36 8.28 -0.26 -10.90
N THR A 37 9.27 0.19 -11.68
CA THR A 37 10.66 -0.26 -11.59
C THR A 37 11.59 0.78 -10.95
N THR A 38 11.04 1.88 -10.44
CA THR A 38 11.82 2.96 -9.81
C THR A 38 11.74 2.84 -8.31
N ALA A 39 12.89 2.71 -7.64
CA ALA A 39 12.97 2.66 -6.19
C ALA A 39 12.51 3.99 -5.55
N PRO A 40 11.73 3.97 -4.46
CA PRO A 40 11.45 5.17 -3.69
C PRO A 40 12.75 5.69 -3.05
N VAL A 41 12.89 7.02 -2.98
CA VAL A 41 13.96 7.64 -2.18
C VAL A 41 13.56 7.57 -0.71
N VAL A 42 14.33 6.80 0.06
CA VAL A 42 14.00 6.49 1.46
C VAL A 42 15.17 6.74 2.39
N SER A 43 14.84 7.03 3.65
CA SER A 43 15.74 6.86 4.79
C SER A 43 15.16 5.79 5.70
N TRP A 44 16.01 4.96 6.32
CA TRP A 44 15.56 3.94 7.25
C TRP A 44 15.52 4.51 8.68
N ARG A 45 14.43 4.23 9.41
CA ARG A 45 14.24 4.68 10.79
C ARG A 45 13.89 3.50 11.69
N PRO A 46 14.22 3.58 12.99
CA PRO A 46 13.71 2.64 13.97
C PRO A 46 12.18 2.59 13.94
N GLY A 47 11.65 1.38 13.95
CA GLY A 47 10.24 1.04 13.99
C GLY A 47 9.94 0.13 15.19
N PRO A 48 8.85 -0.64 15.13
CA PRO A 48 8.37 -1.41 16.27
C PRO A 48 9.31 -2.57 16.59
N SER A 49 9.54 -2.83 17.88
CA SER A 49 10.47 -3.87 18.37
C SER A 49 11.87 -3.83 17.75
N GLY A 50 12.37 -2.65 17.36
CA GLY A 50 13.68 -2.48 16.73
C GLY A 50 13.77 -2.89 15.26
N LEU A 51 12.66 -3.29 14.65
CA LEU A 51 12.56 -3.41 13.19
C LEU A 51 12.82 -2.05 12.54
N VAL A 52 13.26 -2.02 11.30
CA VAL A 52 13.49 -0.77 10.56
C VAL A 52 12.40 -0.57 9.51
N VAL A 53 11.95 0.67 9.37
CA VAL A 53 10.92 1.05 8.40
C VAL A 53 11.43 2.17 7.50
N PRO A 54 11.04 2.17 6.22
CA PRO A 54 11.42 3.23 5.30
C PRO A 54 10.54 4.47 5.54
N VAL A 55 11.15 5.64 5.45
CA VAL A 55 10.44 6.92 5.39
C VAL A 55 10.89 7.69 4.15
N SER A 56 9.93 8.33 3.48
CA SER A 56 10.15 9.19 2.33
C SER A 56 9.45 10.52 2.52
N SER A 57 10.13 11.62 2.23
CA SER A 57 9.51 12.95 2.20
C SER A 57 8.54 13.13 1.02
N VAL A 58 8.64 12.26 0.01
CA VAL A 58 7.80 12.31 -1.21
C VAL A 58 6.63 11.34 -1.07
N ASP A 59 6.92 10.08 -0.73
CA ASP A 59 5.94 8.99 -0.78
C ASP A 59 5.35 8.61 0.59
N GLY A 60 5.80 9.28 1.65
CA GLY A 60 5.32 9.08 3.01
C GLY A 60 6.15 8.06 3.81
N PRO A 61 5.67 7.67 5.01
CA PRO A 61 4.37 8.03 5.59
C PRO A 61 4.26 9.54 5.91
N ARG A 62 3.05 10.12 5.75
CA ARG A 62 2.77 11.53 6.09
C ARG A 62 2.44 11.73 7.56
N GLU A 63 1.85 10.70 8.17
CA GLU A 63 1.49 10.66 9.59
C GLU A 63 2.33 9.58 10.26
N SER A 64 2.85 9.83 11.45
CA SER A 64 3.65 8.86 12.23
C SER A 64 2.90 8.24 13.40
N VAL A 65 1.76 8.83 13.80
CA VAL A 65 0.97 8.46 14.98
C VAL A 65 -0.48 8.19 14.54
N PRO A 66 -1.18 7.18 15.09
CA PRO A 66 -0.71 6.23 16.11
C PRO A 66 0.24 5.16 15.57
N VAL A 67 0.24 4.94 14.25
CA VAL A 67 1.21 4.14 13.50
C VAL A 67 1.47 4.85 12.16
N PRO A 68 2.61 4.62 11.48
CA PRO A 68 2.97 5.38 10.29
C PRO A 68 2.06 5.06 9.09
N HIS A 69 1.35 6.07 8.58
CA HIS A 69 0.36 5.91 7.51
C HIS A 69 0.28 7.15 6.60
N GLY A 70 -0.65 7.14 5.65
CA GLY A 70 -0.83 8.25 4.71
C GLY A 70 0.21 8.28 3.59
N PHE A 71 0.52 7.12 3.01
CA PHE A 71 1.41 6.98 1.86
C PHE A 71 0.82 7.65 0.61
N SER A 72 1.68 8.10 -0.31
CA SER A 72 1.24 8.66 -1.60
C SER A 72 0.41 7.65 -2.40
N HIS A 73 -0.58 8.14 -3.15
CA HIS A 73 -1.33 7.33 -4.10
C HIS A 73 -0.48 7.13 -5.38
N SER A 74 0.62 6.37 -5.22
CA SER A 74 1.59 6.05 -6.26
C SER A 74 2.12 4.61 -6.08
N PRO A 75 2.81 4.02 -7.08
CA PRO A 75 3.51 2.75 -6.90
C PRO A 75 4.52 2.80 -5.74
N GLN A 76 5.29 3.88 -5.64
CA GLN A 76 6.27 4.06 -4.57
C GLN A 76 5.60 4.08 -3.20
N GLY A 77 4.49 4.82 -3.05
CA GLY A 77 3.69 4.80 -1.82
C GLY A 77 3.16 3.41 -1.48
N ALA A 78 2.75 2.60 -2.46
CA ALA A 78 2.33 1.22 -2.25
C ALA A 78 3.47 0.33 -1.70
N VAL A 79 4.69 0.48 -2.22
CA VAL A 79 5.87 -0.25 -1.71
C VAL A 79 6.17 0.13 -0.27
N LEU A 80 6.14 1.43 0.05
CA LEU A 80 6.39 1.90 1.42
C LEU A 80 5.31 1.43 2.38
N ALA A 81 4.05 1.43 1.95
CA ALA A 81 2.92 0.90 2.72
C ALA A 81 3.08 -0.60 2.99
N ALA A 82 3.48 -1.38 1.99
CA ALA A 82 3.71 -2.82 2.11
C ALA A 82 4.75 -3.11 3.20
N ILE A 83 5.94 -2.52 3.07
CA ILE A 83 7.06 -2.74 3.98
C ILE A 83 6.73 -2.27 5.40
N THR A 84 6.13 -1.08 5.51
CA THR A 84 5.73 -0.54 6.82
C THR A 84 4.73 -1.47 7.48
N ALA A 85 3.65 -1.86 6.79
CA ALA A 85 2.65 -2.75 7.36
C ALA A 85 3.25 -4.09 7.80
N GLN A 86 4.15 -4.71 7.01
CA GLN A 86 4.79 -5.97 7.40
C GLN A 86 5.63 -5.84 8.68
N ALA A 87 6.44 -4.78 8.79
CA ALA A 87 7.21 -4.52 10.01
C ALA A 87 6.30 -4.29 11.22
N TRP A 88 5.23 -3.51 11.05
CA TRP A 88 4.29 -3.21 12.14
C TRP A 88 3.39 -4.39 12.52
N MET A 89 3.01 -5.24 11.57
CA MET A 89 2.32 -6.50 11.87
C MET A 89 3.19 -7.44 12.71
N ALA A 90 4.51 -7.47 12.46
CA ALA A 90 5.44 -8.32 13.18
C ALA A 90 5.84 -7.78 14.57
N GLY A 91 6.08 -6.47 14.68
CA GLY A 91 6.70 -5.88 15.87
C GLY A 91 5.78 -5.08 16.79
N ALA A 92 4.54 -4.74 16.39
CA ALA A 92 3.69 -3.90 17.24
C ALA A 92 3.31 -4.61 18.54
N ASN A 93 3.51 -3.93 19.67
CA ASN A 93 3.15 -4.44 20.99
C ASN A 93 1.63 -4.45 21.25
N ASP A 94 1.23 -4.90 22.43
CA ASP A 94 -0.16 -5.11 22.85
C ASP A 94 -1.03 -3.86 22.79
N SER A 95 -0.45 -2.68 23.07
CA SER A 95 -1.15 -1.40 22.95
C SER A 95 -1.27 -0.89 21.52
N THR A 96 -0.40 -1.35 20.61
CA THR A 96 -0.25 -0.74 19.28
C THR A 96 -0.79 -1.60 18.16
N TRP A 97 -0.81 -2.92 18.28
CA TRP A 97 -1.32 -3.80 17.23
C TRP A 97 -2.79 -3.49 16.84
N PRO A 98 -3.70 -3.04 17.74
CA PRO A 98 -5.04 -2.65 17.30
C PRO A 98 -5.02 -1.48 16.32
N LYS A 99 -4.05 -0.56 16.47
CA LYS A 99 -3.84 0.58 15.56
C LYS A 99 -3.21 0.16 14.24
N VAL A 100 -2.38 -0.88 14.23
CA VAL A 100 -1.93 -1.53 12.99
C VAL A 100 -3.15 -2.05 12.20
N ALA A 101 -4.07 -2.75 12.86
CA ALA A 101 -5.30 -3.25 12.22
C ALA A 101 -6.16 -2.13 11.62
N GLU A 102 -6.28 -1.02 12.34
CA GLU A 102 -7.14 0.10 11.96
C GLU A 102 -6.58 0.90 10.78
N TYR A 103 -5.27 1.19 10.79
CA TYR A 103 -4.64 2.14 9.88
C TYR A 103 -3.90 1.49 8.71
N LEU A 104 -3.33 0.29 8.91
CA LEU A 104 -2.43 -0.33 7.93
C LEU A 104 -3.06 -1.52 7.20
N LEU A 105 -4.17 -2.06 7.71
CA LEU A 105 -4.82 -3.24 7.16
C LEU A 105 -6.19 -2.90 6.57
N GLU A 106 -6.45 -3.38 5.36
CA GLU A 106 -7.72 -3.23 4.69
C GLU A 106 -8.79 -4.06 5.43
N PRO A 107 -10.02 -3.53 5.63
CA PRO A 107 -11.11 -4.31 6.22
C PRO A 107 -11.38 -5.60 5.43
N GLY A 108 -11.44 -6.74 6.12
CA GLY A 108 -11.69 -8.03 5.49
C GLY A 108 -11.51 -9.19 6.47
N LEU A 109 -11.87 -10.40 6.01
CA LEU A 109 -11.80 -11.61 6.84
C LEU A 109 -10.37 -11.91 7.31
N GLY A 110 -9.38 -11.78 6.43
CA GLY A 110 -7.97 -11.99 6.80
C GLY A 110 -7.48 -11.02 7.88
N ARG A 111 -7.91 -9.74 7.85
CA ARG A 111 -7.62 -8.79 8.93
C ARG A 111 -8.22 -9.25 10.25
N THR A 112 -9.48 -9.70 10.24
CA THR A 112 -10.15 -10.22 11.42
C THR A 112 -9.45 -11.44 11.99
N GLN A 113 -9.07 -12.40 11.15
CA GLN A 113 -8.33 -13.60 11.57
C GLN A 113 -6.95 -13.23 12.13
N TRP A 114 -6.23 -12.31 11.49
CA TRP A 114 -4.95 -11.79 12.01
C TRP A 114 -5.12 -11.12 13.37
N SER A 115 -6.14 -10.27 13.56
CA SER A 115 -6.40 -9.63 14.86
C SER A 115 -6.75 -10.65 15.95
N GLN A 116 -7.51 -11.70 15.63
CA GLN A 116 -7.82 -12.77 16.58
C GLN A 116 -6.56 -13.54 16.99
N ALA A 117 -5.72 -13.92 16.02
CA ALA A 117 -4.45 -14.59 16.31
C ALA A 117 -3.51 -13.67 17.11
N ARG A 118 -3.42 -12.39 16.74
CA ARG A 118 -2.56 -11.41 17.41
C ARG A 118 -2.98 -11.17 18.86
N ALA A 119 -4.28 -11.19 19.18
CA ALA A 119 -4.79 -11.04 20.53
C ALA A 119 -4.43 -12.20 21.49
N LEU A 120 -3.96 -13.33 20.96
CA LEU A 120 -3.52 -14.49 21.74
C LEU A 120 -2.01 -14.48 22.03
N MET A 121 -1.28 -13.44 21.57
CA MET A 121 0.17 -13.34 21.67
C MET A 121 0.56 -12.01 22.32
N SER A 122 1.59 -12.00 23.16
CA SER A 122 2.27 -10.76 23.56
C SER A 122 3.53 -10.56 22.72
N VAL A 123 3.78 -9.32 22.30
CA VAL A 123 5.08 -8.93 21.72
C VAL A 123 5.71 -7.88 22.62
N ASP A 124 6.80 -8.28 23.25
CA ASP A 124 7.60 -7.46 24.15
C ASP A 124 9.08 -7.52 23.74
N GLY A 125 9.81 -6.43 23.96
CA GLY A 125 11.24 -6.36 23.72
C GLY A 125 11.63 -5.93 22.29
N VAL A 126 12.92 -6.09 22.02
CA VAL A 126 13.60 -5.60 20.81
C VAL A 126 14.35 -6.75 20.15
N VAL A 127 14.21 -6.87 18.83
CA VAL A 127 14.97 -7.82 18.02
C VAL A 127 16.41 -7.32 17.87
N ALA A 128 17.38 -8.09 18.36
CA ALA A 128 18.78 -7.68 18.39
C ALA A 128 19.39 -7.53 17.00
N ASP A 129 19.10 -8.47 16.10
CA ASP A 129 19.53 -8.43 14.70
C ASP A 129 18.33 -8.70 13.78
N PRO A 130 17.54 -7.67 13.44
CA PRO A 130 16.33 -7.88 12.66
C PRO A 130 16.64 -8.12 11.18
N ALA A 131 15.73 -8.80 10.49
CA ALA A 131 15.80 -8.89 9.03
C ALA A 131 15.66 -7.49 8.39
N ARG A 132 16.14 -7.35 7.15
CA ARG A 132 16.15 -6.08 6.40
C ARG A 132 15.45 -6.26 5.07
N PHE A 133 14.55 -5.35 4.72
CA PHE A 133 13.99 -5.31 3.38
C PHE A 133 15.07 -4.80 2.41
N VAL A 134 15.37 -5.57 1.38
CA VAL A 134 16.48 -5.30 0.44
C VAL A 134 16.02 -4.93 -0.95
N GLY A 135 14.79 -5.28 -1.32
CA GLY A 135 14.23 -4.90 -2.60
C GLY A 135 12.76 -5.25 -2.73
N PHE A 136 12.21 -4.92 -3.89
CA PHE A 136 10.84 -5.23 -4.25
C PHE A 136 10.70 -5.46 -5.75
N ARG A 137 9.62 -6.11 -6.15
CA ARG A 137 9.09 -6.00 -7.51
C ARG A 137 7.57 -5.98 -7.47
N PHE A 138 6.95 -5.45 -8.50
CA PHE A 138 5.50 -5.59 -8.65
C PHE A 138 5.19 -6.90 -9.39
N ASP A 139 4.24 -7.66 -8.86
CA ASP A 139 3.50 -8.67 -9.62
C ASP A 139 2.38 -8.00 -10.43
N SER A 140 1.70 -7.03 -9.83
CA SER A 140 0.66 -6.24 -10.48
C SER A 140 0.51 -4.87 -9.82
N TYR A 141 0.15 -3.86 -10.60
CA TYR A 141 -0.21 -2.54 -10.11
C TYR A 141 -1.38 -1.96 -10.89
N SER A 142 -2.27 -1.29 -10.18
CA SER A 142 -3.32 -0.39 -10.65
C SER A 142 -3.46 0.74 -9.65
N ASP A 143 -4.24 1.76 -9.98
CA ASP A 143 -4.47 2.88 -9.05
C ASP A 143 -5.06 2.41 -7.71
N ASP A 144 -5.97 1.44 -7.71
CA ASP A 144 -6.67 1.04 -6.47
C ASP A 144 -6.14 -0.24 -5.81
N ALA A 145 -5.23 -0.96 -6.46
CA ALA A 145 -4.71 -2.24 -5.98
C ALA A 145 -3.30 -2.52 -6.48
N ALA A 146 -2.48 -3.16 -5.63
CA ALA A 146 -1.14 -3.61 -5.98
C ALA A 146 -0.82 -4.97 -5.36
N VAL A 147 0.09 -5.71 -5.99
CA VAL A 147 0.76 -6.86 -5.40
C VAL A 147 2.25 -6.61 -5.50
N VAL A 148 2.88 -6.40 -4.35
CA VAL A 148 4.31 -6.12 -4.23
C VAL A 148 4.99 -7.35 -3.65
N VAL A 149 5.90 -7.95 -4.40
CA VAL A 149 6.79 -8.99 -3.87
C VAL A 149 7.94 -8.30 -3.15
N VAL A 150 8.02 -8.47 -1.83
CA VAL A 150 9.06 -7.87 -1.01
C VAL A 150 10.18 -8.87 -0.76
N ALA A 151 11.43 -8.45 -0.95
CA ALA A 151 12.61 -9.25 -0.63
C ALA A 151 13.20 -8.80 0.72
N THR A 152 13.51 -9.77 1.57
CA THR A 152 14.03 -9.58 2.91
C THR A 152 15.28 -10.40 3.09
N ARG A 153 16.37 -9.78 3.56
CA ARG A 153 17.61 -10.43 3.97
C ARG A 153 17.61 -10.66 5.49
N TRP A 154 17.86 -11.89 5.88
CA TRP A 154 17.97 -12.33 7.27
C TRP A 154 19.40 -12.19 7.79
N PRO A 155 19.62 -12.19 9.12
CA PRO A 155 20.94 -12.09 9.75
C PRO A 155 21.98 -13.11 9.27
N ASP A 156 21.53 -14.32 8.91
CA ASP A 156 22.37 -15.40 8.39
C ASP A 156 22.73 -15.23 6.90
N GLY A 157 22.26 -14.16 6.26
CA GLY A 157 22.48 -13.86 4.84
C GLY A 157 21.41 -14.43 3.90
N LEU A 158 20.52 -15.28 4.39
CA LEU A 158 19.40 -15.82 3.59
C LEU A 158 18.55 -14.68 3.06
N VAL A 159 18.18 -14.74 1.77
CA VAL A 159 17.22 -13.80 1.18
C VAL A 159 15.93 -14.55 0.87
N THR A 160 14.82 -14.02 1.35
CA THR A 160 13.49 -14.57 1.10
C THR A 160 12.59 -13.52 0.48
N ALA A 161 11.60 -13.94 -0.29
CA ALA A 161 10.57 -13.07 -0.83
C ALA A 161 9.16 -13.65 -0.69
N TYR A 162 8.19 -12.75 -0.56
CA TYR A 162 6.77 -13.10 -0.52
C TYR A 162 5.92 -11.94 -1.08
N PRO A 163 4.76 -12.24 -1.69
CA PRO A 163 3.84 -11.22 -2.18
C PRO A 163 3.05 -10.58 -1.03
N VAL A 164 2.89 -9.26 -1.11
CA VAL A 164 2.06 -8.44 -0.22
C VAL A 164 1.01 -7.76 -1.08
N GLN A 165 -0.26 -8.09 -0.84
CA GLN A 165 -1.38 -7.46 -1.53
C GLN A 165 -1.78 -6.15 -0.83
N LEU A 166 -2.04 -5.12 -1.61
CA LEU A 166 -2.49 -3.81 -1.14
C LEU A 166 -3.78 -3.38 -1.82
N SER A 167 -4.55 -2.58 -1.12
CA SER A 167 -5.69 -1.83 -1.64
C SER A 167 -5.58 -0.36 -1.25
N HIS A 168 -6.08 0.51 -2.12
CA HIS A 168 -6.29 1.93 -1.85
C HIS A 168 -7.79 2.26 -1.66
N ALA A 169 -8.67 1.26 -1.61
CA ALA A 169 -10.13 1.45 -1.64
C ALA A 169 -10.66 2.29 -0.46
N THR A 170 -9.97 2.30 0.68
CA THR A 170 -10.31 3.12 1.86
C THR A 170 -9.59 4.47 1.90
N GLY A 171 -9.02 4.92 0.77
CA GLY A 171 -8.39 6.24 0.62
C GLY A 171 -6.94 6.33 1.08
N SER A 172 -6.30 5.18 1.40
CA SER A 172 -4.87 5.08 1.62
C SER A 172 -4.42 3.65 1.32
N TRP A 173 -3.15 3.47 0.94
CA TRP A 173 -2.59 2.13 0.74
C TRP A 173 -2.58 1.34 2.04
N ARG A 174 -3.29 0.22 2.05
CA ARG A 174 -3.38 -0.72 3.17
C ARG A 174 -3.17 -2.14 2.69
N VAL A 175 -2.59 -2.97 3.54
CA VAL A 175 -2.38 -4.39 3.24
C VAL A 175 -3.69 -5.15 3.33
N VAL A 176 -4.01 -5.89 2.27
CA VAL A 176 -5.04 -6.91 2.27
C VAL A 176 -4.42 -8.16 2.87
N VAL A 177 -4.73 -8.45 4.12
CA VAL A 177 -4.24 -9.67 4.78
C VAL A 177 -4.95 -10.87 4.16
N PRO A 178 -4.23 -11.90 3.69
CA PRO A 178 -4.85 -13.12 3.20
C PRO A 178 -5.59 -13.83 4.32
N GLU A 179 -6.60 -14.62 3.96
CA GLU A 179 -7.17 -15.60 4.89
C GLU A 179 -6.08 -16.62 5.28
N GLN A 180 -6.16 -17.18 6.49
CA GLN A 180 -5.11 -18.05 7.04
C GLN A 180 -4.78 -19.26 6.15
N ASP A 181 -5.77 -19.82 5.45
CA ASP A 181 -5.63 -20.95 4.53
C ASP A 181 -5.14 -20.55 3.12
N LYS A 182 -4.95 -19.24 2.88
CA LYS A 182 -4.52 -18.65 1.61
C LYS A 182 -3.27 -17.78 1.77
N ALA A 183 -2.59 -17.87 2.91
CA ALA A 183 -1.35 -17.15 3.14
C ALA A 183 -0.30 -17.62 2.12
N PRO A 184 0.40 -16.69 1.44
CA PRO A 184 1.42 -17.06 0.48
C PRO A 184 2.64 -17.64 1.19
N ASP A 185 3.26 -18.64 0.56
CA ASP A 185 4.52 -19.17 1.04
C ASP A 185 5.66 -18.17 0.82
N MET A 186 6.56 -18.12 1.79
CA MET A 186 7.83 -17.43 1.66
C MET A 186 8.78 -18.28 0.80
N GLN A 187 9.41 -17.66 -0.19
CA GLN A 187 10.34 -18.32 -1.10
C GLN A 187 11.76 -17.84 -0.82
N GLU A 188 12.71 -18.77 -0.75
CA GLU A 188 14.13 -18.44 -0.79
C GLU A 188 14.51 -17.92 -2.19
N LEU A 189 15.32 -16.86 -2.23
CA LEU A 189 15.87 -16.29 -3.45
C LEU A 189 17.35 -16.59 -3.57
N THR A 190 17.76 -17.08 -4.74
CA THR A 190 19.17 -17.07 -5.13
C THR A 190 19.63 -15.65 -5.48
N GLU A 191 20.95 -15.43 -5.52
CA GLU A 191 21.52 -14.16 -5.97
C GLU A 191 21.09 -13.79 -7.39
N ASP A 192 20.90 -14.78 -8.26
CA ASP A 192 20.43 -14.56 -9.63
C ASP A 192 18.97 -14.12 -9.66
N GLN A 193 18.09 -14.74 -8.86
CA GLN A 193 16.68 -14.34 -8.76
C GLN A 193 16.52 -12.95 -8.14
N LEU A 194 17.42 -12.55 -7.23
CA LEU A 194 17.39 -11.22 -6.64
C LEU A 194 17.64 -10.10 -7.67
N LYS A 195 18.28 -10.39 -8.81
CA LYS A 195 18.52 -9.40 -9.89
C LYS A 195 17.23 -8.93 -10.56
N ASP A 196 16.14 -9.70 -10.43
CA ASP A 196 14.82 -9.32 -10.95
C ASP A 196 14.10 -8.32 -10.04
N PHE A 197 14.69 -7.96 -8.90
CA PHE A 197 14.15 -7.01 -7.94
C PHE A 197 14.77 -5.62 -8.11
N VAL A 198 13.96 -4.60 -7.86
CA VAL A 198 14.42 -3.25 -7.62
C VAL A 198 14.99 -3.21 -6.21
N LEU A 199 16.30 -3.05 -6.09
CA LEU A 199 16.97 -2.96 -4.79
C LEU A 199 16.80 -1.57 -4.17
N PHE A 200 16.65 -1.53 -2.85
CA PHE A 200 16.75 -0.28 -2.12
C PHE A 200 18.20 0.18 -2.10
N GLY A 201 18.44 1.48 -2.27
CA GLY A 201 19.78 2.05 -2.13
C GLY A 201 20.33 1.76 -0.73
N GLU A 202 21.57 1.28 -0.65
CA GLU A 202 22.28 1.18 0.62
C GLU A 202 22.46 2.59 1.17
N THR A 203 21.82 2.88 2.30
CA THR A 203 22.16 4.09 3.06
C THR A 203 23.31 3.69 3.96
N GLU A 204 24.52 4.07 3.58
CA GLU A 204 25.66 4.11 4.49
C GLU A 204 25.26 4.96 5.69
N ASN A 205 25.03 4.31 6.84
CA ASN A 205 25.01 5.01 8.11
C ASN A 205 26.42 5.51 8.37
N LYS A 206 26.64 6.81 8.20
CA LYS A 206 27.82 7.51 8.71
C LYS A 206 27.55 8.05 10.12
#